data_AF-A0A3E0I9U0-F1
#
_entry.id   AF-A0A3E0I9U0-F1
#
_cell.length_a   1.000
_cell.length_b   1.000
_cell.length_c   1.000
_cell.angle_alpha   90.00
_cell.angle_beta   90.00
_cell.angle_gamma   90.00
#
_symmetry.space_group_name_H-M   'P 1'
#
loop_
_entity.id
_entity.type
_entity.pdbx_description
1 polymer ?
#
loop_
_entity_poly.entity_id
_entity_poly.type
_entity_poly.pdbx_seq_one_letter_code
_entity_poly.pdbx_strand_id
1 'polypeptide(L)'
;MTPGLGFGAGRLRGIVSWVLMCHGFSVPGPARPRHPSFRLIEEFRTARDDRGLRCWLSELIGEARSEALLTDESFGDRARRGLELLDSKESRRLLWAAGNPARQPDVGRFMRKWLIVSAVALLLLVGSGVGLYVLMNSRTFQLFGGLTYRVDTDEKVVALTFDDGPSDKGPSIEKALAGLRVPATFFLIGSEMEKHPGVAERLVAQGDQLGNHSYSHTRMVFVGADFVASEIERTDALIRRAGYGGEIVFRPPYSKKIYQLPKYLADHGRKTITWDVEPDSDSGDPASDNPNAIASTTLDQVRPGSIILLHPWNADHDADLAALPRIVDGLRAKGYRFVTVNDLLTTH
;
A
#
# COMPACT_ATOMS: atom_id res chain seq x y z
N MET A 1 69.30 23.82 7.18
CA MET A 1 70.07 23.52 5.95
C MET A 1 69.32 24.14 4.77
N THR A 2 69.72 25.34 4.36
CA THR A 2 69.55 25.85 2.97
C THR A 2 70.59 25.16 2.06
N PRO A 3 70.53 25.17 0.71
CA PRO A 3 69.91 26.12 -0.24
C PRO A 3 69.18 25.40 -1.43
N GLY A 4 68.63 25.98 -2.51
CA GLY A 4 68.54 27.34 -3.04
C GLY A 4 68.15 27.31 -4.54
N LEU A 5 67.66 28.48 -5.02
CA LEU A 5 67.72 29.03 -6.40
C LEU A 5 66.68 28.55 -7.44
N GLY A 6 66.02 29.39 -8.27
CA GLY A 6 66.07 30.84 -8.47
C GLY A 6 65.33 31.25 -9.77
N PHE A 7 65.02 32.56 -9.88
CA PHE A 7 64.53 33.35 -11.05
C PHE A 7 63.06 33.15 -11.51
N GLY A 8 62.29 34.19 -11.86
CA GLY A 8 62.56 35.64 -11.96
C GLY A 8 61.26 36.41 -12.23
N ALA A 9 61.20 37.65 -11.74
CA ALA A 9 60.09 38.57 -11.91
C ALA A 9 60.04 39.11 -13.35
N GLY A 10 58.85 39.12 -13.97
CA GLY A 10 58.63 39.76 -15.26
C GLY A 10 57.18 39.70 -15.71
N ARG A 11 56.48 40.84 -15.55
CA ARG A 11 55.14 41.19 -16.10
C ARG A 11 53.90 40.70 -15.34
N LEU A 12 53.76 41.25 -14.13
CA LEU A 12 52.51 41.94 -13.78
C LEU A 12 52.25 43.07 -14.79
N ARG A 13 51.06 43.06 -15.41
CA ARG A 13 50.33 44.12 -16.14
C ARG A 13 49.72 43.55 -17.43
N GLY A 14 48.69 42.74 -17.26
CA GLY A 14 47.93 42.20 -18.40
C GLY A 14 46.58 41.60 -18.04
N ILE A 15 46.40 41.15 -16.79
CA ILE A 15 45.23 40.32 -16.43
C ILE A 15 44.20 41.09 -15.57
N VAL A 16 44.52 42.27 -15.06
CA VAL A 16 43.60 43.06 -14.19
C VAL A 16 42.74 44.06 -14.97
N SER A 17 42.95 44.24 -16.29
CA SER A 17 42.12 45.14 -17.11
C SER A 17 40.89 44.46 -17.75
N TRP A 18 40.71 43.15 -17.55
CA TRP A 18 39.65 42.36 -18.18
C TRP A 18 38.41 42.19 -17.29
N VAL A 19 38.43 42.65 -16.04
CA VAL A 19 37.34 42.49 -15.06
C VAL A 19 36.55 43.79 -14.80
N LEU A 20 37.00 44.95 -15.28
CA LEU A 20 36.38 46.25 -14.97
C LEU A 20 35.58 46.92 -16.10
N MET A 21 35.43 46.28 -17.27
CA MET A 21 34.57 46.79 -18.34
C MET A 21 33.10 46.31 -18.25
N CYS A 22 32.77 45.51 -17.22
CA CYS A 22 31.42 44.98 -16.97
C CYS A 22 30.52 45.89 -16.13
N HIS A 23 30.97 47.08 -15.70
CA HIS A 23 30.13 48.02 -14.95
C HIS A 23 30.08 49.38 -15.66
N GLY A 24 28.91 49.66 -16.24
CA GLY A 24 28.65 50.83 -17.05
C GLY A 24 28.93 52.13 -16.33
N PHE A 25 29.77 52.95 -16.95
CA PHE A 25 29.86 54.39 -16.73
C PHE A 25 30.00 55.07 -18.09
N SER A 26 29.10 56.01 -18.37
CA SER A 26 29.19 56.93 -19.50
C SER A 26 29.77 58.26 -19.02
N VAL A 27 30.72 58.81 -19.79
CA VAL A 27 31.11 60.23 -19.71
C VAL A 27 31.21 60.76 -21.15
N PRO A 28 30.58 61.90 -21.49
CA PRO A 28 30.55 62.43 -22.86
C PRO A 28 31.72 63.39 -23.14
N GLY A 29 32.24 63.36 -24.37
CA GLY A 29 33.28 64.26 -24.87
C GLY A 29 33.36 64.22 -26.41
N PRO A 30 33.87 65.26 -27.08
CA PRO A 30 33.17 65.97 -28.15
C PRO A 30 33.17 65.28 -29.52
N ALA A 31 32.10 65.57 -30.26
CA ALA A 31 31.80 65.06 -31.58
C ALA A 31 32.88 65.40 -32.62
N ARG A 32 33.38 64.36 -33.29
CA ARG A 32 34.08 64.42 -34.58
C ARG A 32 33.20 63.76 -35.65
N PRO A 33 33.34 64.15 -36.93
CA PRO A 33 32.32 63.90 -37.94
C PRO A 33 32.07 62.40 -38.11
N ARG A 34 30.83 61.98 -37.87
CA ARG A 34 30.43 60.58 -37.91
C ARG A 34 30.36 60.14 -39.37
N HIS A 35 31.28 59.26 -39.77
CA HIS A 35 31.17 58.51 -41.01
C HIS A 35 29.83 57.74 -41.03
N PRO A 36 29.13 57.61 -42.18
CA PRO A 36 27.81 56.98 -42.27
C PRO A 36 27.73 55.54 -41.73
N SER A 37 28.88 54.89 -41.51
CA SER A 37 29.04 53.58 -40.86
C SER A 37 28.75 53.56 -39.36
N PHE A 38 28.71 54.71 -38.66
CA PHE A 38 28.41 54.75 -37.22
C PHE A 38 26.91 54.60 -36.90
N ARG A 39 26.00 54.92 -37.83
CA ARG A 39 24.54 54.71 -37.64
C ARG A 39 24.16 53.23 -37.61
N LEU A 40 24.74 52.42 -38.49
CA LEU A 40 24.49 50.97 -38.58
C LEU A 40 24.95 50.22 -37.33
N ILE A 41 26.03 50.70 -36.69
CA ILE A 41 26.57 50.11 -35.46
C ILE A 41 25.71 50.48 -34.24
N GLU A 42 25.15 51.69 -34.17
CA GLU A 42 24.21 52.09 -33.11
C GLU A 42 22.87 51.35 -33.21
N GLU A 43 22.30 51.17 -34.41
CA GLU A 43 21.06 50.41 -34.62
C GLU A 43 21.21 48.92 -34.26
N PHE A 44 22.37 48.31 -34.55
CA PHE A 44 22.65 46.92 -34.18
C PHE A 44 22.90 46.72 -32.68
N ARG A 45 23.35 47.75 -31.98
CA ARG A 45 23.61 47.69 -30.53
C ARG A 45 22.32 47.60 -29.71
N THR A 46 21.20 48.06 -30.26
CA THR A 46 19.91 48.15 -29.58
C THR A 46 18.98 46.94 -29.77
N ALA A 47 19.26 46.03 -30.72
CA ALA A 47 18.50 44.80 -30.87
C ALA A 47 18.83 43.82 -29.73
N ARG A 48 17.84 43.27 -29.03
CA ARG A 48 18.04 42.35 -27.89
C ARG A 48 18.16 40.90 -28.35
N ASP A 49 19.04 40.16 -27.66
CA ASP A 49 19.08 38.70 -27.50
C ASP A 49 19.70 37.80 -28.58
N ASP A 50 21.00 37.97 -28.86
CA ASP A 50 21.88 36.80 -29.01
C ASP A 50 23.34 37.22 -28.77
N ARG A 51 24.02 36.63 -27.78
CA ARG A 51 25.42 36.96 -27.43
C ARG A 51 26.44 36.08 -28.15
N GLY A 52 26.06 34.88 -28.58
CA GLY A 52 26.99 33.94 -29.23
C GLY A 52 27.34 34.35 -30.66
N LEU A 53 26.32 34.76 -31.42
CA LEU A 53 26.49 35.24 -32.79
C LEU A 53 27.30 36.54 -32.86
N ARG A 54 27.21 37.39 -31.81
CA ARG A 54 27.92 38.68 -31.71
C ARG A 54 29.43 38.53 -31.60
N CYS A 55 29.91 37.60 -30.77
CA CYS A 55 31.34 37.37 -30.62
C CYS A 55 31.95 36.87 -31.95
N TRP A 56 31.28 35.90 -32.59
CA TRP A 56 31.75 35.31 -33.83
C TRP A 56 31.76 36.30 -35.02
N LEU A 57 30.70 37.10 -35.20
CA LEU A 57 30.68 38.15 -36.23
C LEU A 57 31.66 39.30 -35.92
N SER A 58 31.88 39.63 -34.65
CA SER A 58 32.84 40.67 -34.27
C SER A 58 34.30 40.25 -34.50
N GLU A 59 34.63 38.97 -34.32
CA GLU A 59 35.92 38.39 -34.72
C GLU A 59 36.09 38.44 -36.25
N LEU A 60 35.05 38.03 -37.00
CA LEU A 60 35.05 38.03 -38.47
C LEU A 60 35.25 39.44 -39.06
N ILE A 61 34.63 40.47 -38.44
CA ILE A 61 34.76 41.88 -38.84
C ILE A 61 36.06 42.49 -38.31
N GLY A 62 36.57 42.01 -37.17
CA GLY A 62 37.83 42.44 -36.57
C GLY A 62 39.06 42.00 -37.36
N GLU A 63 39.07 40.77 -37.88
CA GLU A 63 40.15 40.26 -38.74
C GLU A 63 40.15 40.91 -40.13
N ALA A 64 39.00 41.36 -40.63
CA ALA A 64 38.90 42.12 -41.87
C ALA A 64 39.52 43.54 -41.82
N ARG A 65 39.99 43.99 -40.65
CA ARG A 65 40.59 45.32 -40.43
C ARG A 65 42.12 45.37 -40.44
N SER A 66 42.84 44.26 -40.64
CA SER A 66 44.29 44.34 -40.81
C SER A 66 44.62 44.52 -42.30
N GLU A 67 45.23 45.65 -42.66
CA GLU A 67 45.70 45.95 -44.02
C GLU A 67 46.83 45.02 -44.51
N ALA A 68 47.24 44.02 -43.72
CA ALA A 68 48.39 43.15 -44.00
C ALA A 68 48.03 41.77 -44.59
N LEU A 69 46.77 41.49 -44.94
CA LEU A 69 46.31 40.13 -45.32
C LEU A 69 45.61 40.03 -46.68
N LEU A 70 45.86 40.97 -47.60
CA LEU A 70 45.19 41.04 -48.90
C LEU A 70 46.07 40.69 -50.12
N THR A 71 47.17 39.95 -49.94
CA THR A 71 47.99 39.47 -51.06
C THR A 71 48.44 38.03 -50.88
N ASP A 72 47.50 37.11 -50.73
CA ASP A 72 47.58 35.73 -51.20
C ASP A 72 46.15 35.15 -51.18
N GLU A 73 45.82 34.14 -52.01
CA GLU A 73 44.44 33.69 -52.31
C GLU A 73 43.38 34.03 -51.24
N SER A 74 42.45 34.89 -51.66
CA SER A 74 41.97 35.98 -50.83
C SER A 74 41.19 35.52 -49.60
N PHE A 75 41.49 36.13 -48.45
CA PHE A 75 40.59 36.08 -47.28
C PHE A 75 39.14 36.40 -47.69
N GLY A 76 38.95 37.25 -48.71
CA GLY A 76 37.65 37.52 -49.35
C GLY A 76 36.94 36.27 -49.89
N ASP A 77 37.65 35.35 -50.56
CA ASP A 77 37.05 34.12 -51.11
C ASP A 77 36.80 33.07 -50.04
N ARG A 78 37.60 33.03 -48.96
CA ARG A 78 37.30 32.20 -47.78
C ARG A 78 36.09 32.73 -47.03
N ALA A 79 35.99 34.05 -46.84
CA ALA A 79 34.84 34.69 -46.22
C ALA A 79 33.56 34.52 -47.05
N ARG A 80 33.65 34.63 -48.38
CA ARG A 80 32.53 34.43 -49.31
C ARG A 80 32.04 32.98 -49.31
N ARG A 81 32.95 31.99 -49.32
CA ARG A 81 32.61 30.57 -49.16
C ARG A 81 32.01 30.26 -47.78
N GLY A 82 32.53 30.87 -46.71
CA GLY A 82 31.96 30.76 -45.37
C GLY A 82 30.53 31.32 -45.29
N LEU A 83 30.27 32.44 -45.94
CA LEU A 83 28.94 33.04 -46.04
C LEU A 83 27.98 32.19 -46.90
N GLU A 84 28.44 31.64 -48.03
CA GLU A 84 27.64 30.72 -48.86
C GLU A 84 27.29 29.42 -48.12
N LEU A 85 28.22 28.88 -47.32
CA LEU A 85 27.97 27.73 -46.46
C LEU A 85 26.92 28.05 -45.38
N LEU A 86 26.92 29.26 -44.83
CA LEU A 86 25.91 29.72 -43.86
C LEU A 86 24.57 30.07 -44.50
N ASP A 87 24.55 30.34 -45.80
CA ASP A 87 23.33 30.68 -46.55
C ASP A 87 22.55 29.47 -47.05
N SER A 88 23.09 28.26 -46.87
CA SER A 88 22.38 27.03 -47.19
C SER A 88 21.09 26.92 -46.36
N LYS A 89 20.05 26.31 -46.95
CA LYS A 89 18.77 26.06 -46.28
C LYS A 89 18.94 25.25 -44.98
N GLU A 90 19.99 24.42 -44.92
CA GLU A 90 20.33 23.58 -43.78
C GLU A 90 21.03 24.37 -42.67
N SER A 91 21.98 25.24 -43.02
CA SER A 91 22.64 26.14 -42.08
C SER A 91 21.67 27.14 -41.46
N ARG A 92 20.75 27.71 -42.27
CA ARG A 92 19.66 28.56 -41.77
C ARG A 92 18.71 27.80 -40.84
N ARG A 93 18.44 26.51 -41.09
CA ARG A 93 17.64 25.64 -40.20
C ARG A 93 18.33 25.41 -38.85
N LEU A 94 19.63 25.11 -38.87
CA LEU A 94 20.42 24.84 -37.66
C LEU A 94 20.59 26.10 -36.80
N LEU A 95 20.87 27.25 -37.42
CA LEU A 95 20.93 28.55 -36.73
C LEU A 95 19.56 28.94 -36.13
N TRP A 96 18.48 28.74 -36.89
CA TRP A 96 17.12 29.00 -36.42
C TRP A 96 16.73 28.09 -35.24
N ALA A 97 17.19 26.83 -35.23
CA ALA A 97 16.97 25.90 -34.12
C ALA A 97 17.82 26.26 -32.87
N ALA A 98 19.05 26.72 -33.06
CA ALA A 98 19.96 27.12 -31.98
C ALA A 98 19.54 28.44 -31.29
N GLY A 99 19.00 29.40 -32.05
CA GLY A 99 18.59 30.72 -31.55
C GLY A 99 17.17 30.81 -30.99
N ASN A 100 16.40 29.71 -30.97
CA ASN A 100 15.01 29.70 -30.50
C ASN A 100 14.84 28.90 -29.19
N PRO A 101 15.16 29.49 -28.02
CA PRO A 101 15.04 28.82 -26.72
C PRO A 101 13.60 28.43 -26.38
N ALA A 102 12.60 28.99 -27.07
CA ALA A 102 11.19 28.64 -26.89
C ALA A 102 10.78 27.30 -27.54
N ARG A 103 11.67 26.64 -28.29
CA ARG A 103 11.41 25.32 -28.91
C ARG A 103 12.24 24.16 -28.36
N GLN A 104 13.11 24.39 -27.37
CA GLN A 104 13.66 23.26 -26.61
C GLN A 104 12.56 22.75 -25.67
N PRO A 105 12.21 21.45 -25.70
CA PRO A 105 11.24 20.92 -24.75
C PRO A 105 11.74 21.26 -23.35
N ASP A 106 10.88 21.90 -22.53
CA ASP A 106 11.18 22.20 -21.13
C ASP A 106 11.31 20.87 -20.38
N VAL A 107 12.51 20.28 -20.45
CA VAL A 107 12.85 18.96 -19.89
C VAL A 107 12.51 18.94 -18.40
N GLY A 108 12.65 20.09 -17.71
CA GLY A 108 12.25 20.27 -16.31
C GLY A 108 10.74 20.16 -16.11
N ARG A 109 9.92 20.80 -16.94
CA ARG A 109 8.45 20.69 -16.87
C ARG A 109 7.94 19.30 -17.27
N PHE A 110 8.57 18.68 -18.27
CA PHE A 110 8.26 17.30 -18.68
C PHE A 110 8.63 16.29 -17.57
N MET A 111 9.86 16.35 -17.04
CA MET A 111 10.28 15.54 -15.89
C MET A 111 9.40 15.75 -14.67
N ARG A 112 9.07 17.01 -14.32
CA ARG A 112 8.19 17.33 -13.18
C ARG A 112 6.80 16.74 -13.35
N LYS A 113 6.22 16.78 -14.56
CA LYS A 113 4.93 16.14 -14.85
C LYS A 113 4.99 14.64 -14.61
N TRP A 114 6.01 13.95 -15.11
CA TRP A 114 6.17 12.51 -14.89
C TRP A 114 6.46 12.16 -13.44
N LEU A 115 7.25 12.96 -12.72
CA LEU A 115 7.46 12.77 -11.28
C LEU A 115 6.15 12.87 -10.49
N ILE A 116 5.29 13.85 -10.81
CA ILE A 116 3.97 13.98 -10.17
C ILE A 116 3.08 12.78 -10.51
N VAL A 117 3.02 12.39 -11.80
CA VAL A 117 2.22 11.23 -12.23
C VAL A 117 2.70 9.95 -11.53
N SER A 118 4.01 9.71 -11.46
CA SER A 118 4.58 8.55 -10.76
C SER A 118 4.31 8.60 -9.27
N ALA A 119 4.42 9.76 -8.62
CA ALA A 119 4.11 9.93 -7.21
C ALA A 119 2.62 9.65 -6.92
N VAL A 120 1.71 10.18 -7.75
CA VAL A 120 0.27 9.91 -7.64
C VAL A 120 -0.03 8.42 -7.88
N ALA A 121 0.58 7.81 -8.90
CA ALA A 121 0.41 6.38 -9.17
C ALA A 121 0.91 5.52 -8.00
N LEU A 122 2.06 5.86 -7.40
CA LEU A 122 2.58 5.17 -6.22
C LEU A 122 1.64 5.34 -5.02
N LEU A 123 1.12 6.54 -4.77
CA LEU A 123 0.17 6.79 -3.69
C LEU A 123 -1.12 5.99 -3.87
N LEU A 124 -1.65 5.92 -5.10
CA LEU A 124 -2.83 5.11 -5.41
C LEU A 124 -2.54 3.62 -5.24
N LEU A 125 -1.37 3.14 -5.65
CA LEU A 125 -0.96 1.74 -5.47
C LEU A 125 -0.85 1.39 -3.97
N VAL A 126 -0.18 2.23 -3.18
CA VAL A 126 -0.03 2.03 -1.73
C VAL A 126 -1.40 2.11 -1.06
N GLY A 127 -2.22 3.11 -1.39
CA GLY A 127 -3.58 3.25 -0.84
C GLY A 127 -4.46 2.04 -1.18
N SER A 128 -4.37 1.51 -2.40
CA SER A 128 -5.08 0.30 -2.82
C SER A 128 -4.58 -0.94 -2.06
N GLY A 129 -3.27 -1.07 -1.87
CA GLY A 129 -2.67 -2.15 -1.09
C GLY A 129 -3.11 -2.13 0.38
N VAL A 130 -3.09 -0.96 1.01
CA VAL A 130 -3.58 -0.76 2.39
C VAL A 130 -5.08 -1.03 2.46
N GLY A 131 -5.87 -0.52 1.52
CA GLY A 131 -7.32 -0.78 1.45
C GLY A 131 -7.63 -2.27 1.34
N LEU A 132 -6.91 -3.00 0.49
CA LEU A 132 -7.05 -4.44 0.34
C LEU A 132 -6.63 -5.19 1.62
N TYR A 133 -5.55 -4.75 2.28
CA TYR A 133 -5.12 -5.29 3.56
C TYR A 133 -6.17 -5.09 4.65
N VAL A 134 -6.71 -3.89 4.80
CA VAL A 134 -7.78 -3.61 5.77
C VAL A 134 -9.01 -4.45 5.47
N LEU A 135 -9.41 -4.52 4.19
CA LEU A 135 -10.54 -5.31 3.74
C LEU A 135 -10.39 -6.81 4.07
N MET A 136 -9.23 -7.41 3.75
CA MET A 136 -8.99 -8.84 3.99
C MET A 136 -8.91 -9.22 5.47
N ASN A 137 -8.62 -8.25 6.33
CA ASN A 137 -8.51 -8.40 7.78
C ASN A 137 -9.80 -8.02 8.52
N SER A 138 -10.78 -7.43 7.85
CA SER A 138 -11.96 -6.93 8.54
C SER A 138 -12.78 -8.07 9.13
N ARG A 139 -13.04 -8.00 10.44
CA ARG A 139 -13.93 -8.91 11.16
C ARG A 139 -15.39 -8.48 11.12
N THR A 140 -15.66 -7.26 10.64
CA THR A 140 -17.00 -6.63 10.68
C THR A 140 -17.57 -6.34 9.30
N PHE A 141 -16.79 -6.61 8.24
CA PHE A 141 -17.19 -6.33 6.86
C PHE A 141 -16.75 -7.46 5.91
N GLN A 142 -17.52 -7.66 4.85
CA GLN A 142 -17.17 -8.49 3.69
C GLN A 142 -17.84 -7.92 2.42
N LEU A 143 -17.29 -8.21 1.25
CA LEU A 143 -17.76 -7.62 -0.02
C LEU A 143 -19.15 -8.08 -0.47
N PHE A 144 -19.54 -9.31 -0.14
CA PHE A 144 -20.81 -9.91 -0.55
C PHE A 144 -21.48 -10.60 0.63
N GLY A 145 -22.80 -10.51 0.69
CA GLY A 145 -23.60 -11.07 1.78
C GLY A 145 -23.43 -10.35 3.11
N GLY A 146 -24.17 -10.80 4.12
CA GLY A 146 -24.11 -10.29 5.49
C GLY A 146 -23.10 -11.05 6.35
N LEU A 147 -22.41 -10.34 7.24
CA LEU A 147 -21.52 -10.91 8.22
C LEU A 147 -22.03 -10.54 9.61
N THR A 148 -22.07 -11.50 10.53
CA THR A 148 -22.46 -11.26 11.92
C THR A 148 -21.28 -11.50 12.85
N TYR A 149 -20.84 -10.44 13.53
CA TYR A 149 -19.81 -10.50 14.57
C TYR A 149 -20.40 -10.32 15.98
N ARG A 150 -21.61 -9.74 16.06
CA ARG A 150 -22.46 -9.54 17.24
C ARG A 150 -23.89 -9.33 16.73
N VAL A 151 -24.90 -9.75 17.49
CA VAL A 151 -26.30 -9.40 17.22
C VAL A 151 -26.68 -8.14 17.99
N ASP A 152 -27.38 -7.20 17.34
CA ASP A 152 -27.84 -5.99 18.01
C ASP A 152 -29.18 -6.26 18.72
N THR A 153 -29.12 -6.40 20.03
CA THR A 153 -30.27 -6.72 20.89
C THR A 153 -30.04 -6.14 22.27
N ASP A 154 -31.11 -5.84 23.00
CA ASP A 154 -31.06 -5.49 24.43
C ASP A 154 -31.18 -6.74 25.33
N GLU A 155 -31.50 -7.90 24.76
CA GLU A 155 -31.55 -9.14 25.51
C GLU A 155 -30.16 -9.59 25.93
N LYS A 156 -30.01 -9.95 27.21
CA LYS A 156 -28.78 -10.53 27.75
C LYS A 156 -28.62 -11.99 27.29
N VAL A 157 -28.37 -12.16 26.00
CA VAL A 157 -28.00 -13.43 25.36
C VAL A 157 -26.59 -13.33 24.81
N VAL A 158 -25.88 -14.45 24.82
CA VAL A 158 -24.49 -14.55 24.34
C VAL A 158 -24.27 -15.93 23.71
N ALA A 159 -23.50 -15.97 22.62
CA ALA A 159 -23.08 -17.22 22.01
C ALA A 159 -21.63 -17.54 22.39
N LEU A 160 -21.41 -18.71 22.97
CA LEU A 160 -20.08 -19.26 23.23
C LEU A 160 -19.66 -20.11 22.03
N THR A 161 -18.52 -19.79 21.41
CA THR A 161 -18.06 -20.43 20.18
C THR A 161 -16.62 -20.93 20.28
N PHE A 162 -16.35 -22.04 19.61
CA PHE A 162 -15.05 -22.71 19.61
C PHE A 162 -14.59 -23.04 18.19
N ASP A 163 -13.36 -22.66 17.86
CA ASP A 163 -12.75 -22.90 16.54
C ASP A 163 -11.65 -23.97 16.61
N ASP A 164 -11.13 -24.36 15.45
CA ASP A 164 -9.96 -25.23 15.27
C ASP A 164 -10.11 -26.71 15.70
N GLY A 165 -11.32 -27.12 16.09
CA GLY A 165 -11.62 -28.51 16.43
C GLY A 165 -12.00 -29.38 15.21
N PRO A 166 -12.17 -30.69 15.41
CA PRO A 166 -11.91 -31.42 16.65
C PRO A 166 -10.44 -31.83 16.83
N SER A 167 -10.05 -32.18 18.06
CA SER A 167 -8.74 -32.75 18.39
C SER A 167 -8.89 -33.83 19.47
N ASP A 168 -7.79 -34.45 19.89
CA ASP A 168 -7.76 -35.40 21.01
C ASP A 168 -8.28 -34.83 22.33
N LYS A 169 -8.43 -33.50 22.44
CA LYS A 169 -9.03 -32.82 23.60
C LYS A 169 -10.56 -32.95 23.68
N GLY A 170 -11.22 -33.50 22.65
CA GLY A 170 -12.68 -33.61 22.56
C GLY A 170 -13.37 -34.10 23.84
N PRO A 171 -12.96 -35.23 24.43
CA PRO A 171 -13.58 -35.73 25.67
C PRO A 171 -13.52 -34.74 26.85
N SER A 172 -12.45 -33.96 26.97
CA SER A 172 -12.28 -32.96 28.04
C SER A 172 -13.20 -31.75 27.82
N ILE A 173 -13.31 -31.29 26.57
CA ILE A 173 -14.17 -30.16 26.19
C ILE A 173 -15.65 -30.53 26.37
N GLU A 174 -16.04 -31.68 25.82
CA GLU A 174 -17.38 -32.27 25.96
C GLU A 174 -17.78 -32.39 27.45
N LYS A 175 -16.88 -32.94 28.28
CA LYS A 175 -17.13 -33.08 29.72
C LYS A 175 -17.29 -31.74 30.42
N ALA A 176 -16.48 -30.74 30.08
CA ALA A 176 -16.57 -29.42 30.67
C ALA A 176 -17.92 -28.75 30.35
N LEU A 177 -18.34 -28.76 29.09
CA LEU A 177 -19.62 -28.17 28.69
C LEU A 177 -20.83 -28.91 29.28
N ALA A 178 -20.80 -30.24 29.28
CA ALA A 178 -21.85 -31.04 29.92
C ALA A 178 -22.01 -30.70 31.42
N GLY A 179 -20.89 -30.45 32.12
CA GLY A 179 -20.89 -30.00 33.51
C GLY A 179 -21.47 -28.59 33.70
N LEU A 180 -21.21 -27.69 32.74
CA LEU A 180 -21.67 -26.29 32.79
C LEU A 180 -23.12 -26.13 32.32
N ARG A 181 -23.66 -27.09 31.55
CA ARG A 181 -25.02 -27.08 30.98
C ARG A 181 -25.30 -25.80 30.20
N VAL A 182 -24.40 -25.46 29.28
CA VAL A 182 -24.56 -24.34 28.35
C VAL A 182 -24.46 -24.88 26.92
N PRO A 183 -25.33 -24.43 26.00
CA PRO A 183 -25.15 -24.72 24.59
C PRO A 183 -23.94 -23.94 24.05
N ALA A 184 -23.20 -24.55 23.13
CA ALA A 184 -22.12 -23.89 22.42
C ALA A 184 -22.23 -24.10 20.90
N THR A 185 -21.40 -23.36 20.14
CA THR A 185 -21.25 -23.54 18.70
C THR A 185 -19.80 -23.88 18.35
N PHE A 186 -19.59 -24.98 17.66
CA PHE A 186 -18.28 -25.48 17.27
C PHE A 186 -18.05 -25.31 15.78
N PHE A 187 -17.11 -24.45 15.38
CA PHE A 187 -16.68 -24.34 13.99
C PHE A 187 -15.57 -25.36 13.72
N LEU A 188 -15.94 -26.46 13.06
CA LEU A 188 -15.05 -27.60 12.88
C LEU A 188 -14.31 -27.55 11.54
N ILE A 189 -13.05 -28.00 11.57
CA ILE A 189 -12.20 -28.20 10.39
C ILE A 189 -12.45 -29.60 9.84
N GLY A 190 -12.80 -29.69 8.56
CA GLY A 190 -13.15 -30.97 7.92
C GLY A 190 -12.05 -32.04 7.98
N SER A 191 -10.79 -31.69 7.73
CA SER A 191 -9.67 -32.64 7.82
C SER A 191 -9.46 -33.16 9.25
N GLU A 192 -9.78 -32.35 10.26
CA GLU A 192 -9.67 -32.76 11.65
C GLU A 192 -10.85 -33.65 12.08
N MET A 193 -12.05 -33.43 11.53
CA MET A 193 -13.19 -34.33 11.72
C MET A 193 -12.91 -35.74 11.20
N GLU A 194 -12.16 -35.88 10.11
CA GLU A 194 -11.77 -37.19 9.58
C GLU A 194 -10.74 -37.89 10.47
N LYS A 195 -9.84 -37.14 11.12
CA LYS A 195 -8.83 -37.68 12.04
C LYS A 195 -9.42 -38.07 13.40
N HIS A 196 -10.48 -37.38 13.83
CA HIS A 196 -11.11 -37.58 15.14
C HIS A 196 -12.59 -37.99 14.98
N PRO A 197 -12.87 -39.17 14.39
CA PRO A 197 -14.23 -39.64 14.18
C PRO A 197 -14.96 -39.80 15.53
N GLY A 198 -16.27 -39.58 15.56
CA GLY A 198 -17.07 -39.68 16.78
C GLY A 198 -17.19 -38.38 17.57
N VAL A 199 -16.23 -37.45 17.47
CA VAL A 199 -16.28 -36.19 18.25
C VAL A 199 -17.48 -35.35 17.83
N ALA A 200 -17.66 -35.14 16.53
CA ALA A 200 -18.77 -34.36 16.01
C ALA A 200 -20.13 -34.99 16.34
N GLU A 201 -20.28 -36.33 16.25
CA GLU A 201 -21.52 -37.00 16.66
C GLU A 201 -21.85 -36.77 18.13
N ARG A 202 -20.83 -36.78 19.02
CA ARG A 202 -21.04 -36.57 20.46
C ARG A 202 -21.43 -35.13 20.79
N LEU A 203 -20.82 -34.15 20.11
CA LEU A 203 -21.22 -32.73 20.24
C LEU A 203 -22.69 -32.55 19.84
N VAL A 204 -23.11 -33.12 18.70
CA VAL A 204 -24.52 -33.09 18.27
C VAL A 204 -25.43 -33.77 19.29
N ALA A 205 -25.03 -34.93 19.82
CA ALA A 205 -25.81 -35.65 20.83
C ALA A 205 -25.95 -34.88 22.15
N GLN A 206 -25.03 -33.97 22.47
CA GLN A 206 -25.10 -33.07 23.62
C GLN A 206 -25.99 -31.84 23.37
N GLY A 207 -26.45 -31.66 22.13
CA GLY A 207 -27.28 -30.53 21.72
C GLY A 207 -26.50 -29.29 21.29
N ASP A 208 -25.19 -29.42 21.07
CA ASP A 208 -24.37 -28.32 20.57
C ASP A 208 -24.58 -28.07 19.07
N GLN A 209 -24.37 -26.83 18.65
CA GLN A 209 -24.40 -26.45 17.25
C GLN A 209 -23.06 -26.76 16.58
N LEU A 210 -23.12 -27.30 15.35
CA LEU A 210 -21.95 -27.39 14.46
C LEU A 210 -21.96 -26.29 13.38
N GLY A 211 -20.81 -25.65 13.22
CA GLY A 211 -20.47 -24.71 12.15
C GLY A 211 -19.30 -25.23 11.32
N ASN A 212 -19.10 -24.63 10.15
CA ASN A 212 -18.05 -25.01 9.20
C ASN A 212 -16.87 -24.04 9.29
N HIS A 213 -15.66 -24.57 9.48
CA HIS A 213 -14.40 -23.83 9.53
C HIS A 213 -13.44 -24.18 8.37
N SER A 214 -14.00 -24.43 7.19
CA SER A 214 -13.34 -24.99 6.00
C SER A 214 -12.85 -26.42 6.18
N TYR A 215 -12.26 -27.01 5.14
CA TYR A 215 -11.78 -28.38 5.19
C TYR A 215 -10.31 -28.44 5.64
N SER A 216 -9.46 -27.54 5.15
CA SER A 216 -8.01 -27.57 5.38
C SER A 216 -7.49 -26.45 6.27
N HIS A 217 -8.38 -25.57 6.75
CA HIS A 217 -8.02 -24.35 7.49
C HIS A 217 -7.10 -23.39 6.70
N THR A 218 -7.18 -23.43 5.37
CA THR A 218 -6.43 -22.52 4.50
C THR A 218 -6.99 -21.10 4.56
N ARG A 219 -6.12 -20.08 4.52
CA ARG A 219 -6.53 -18.67 4.40
C ARG A 219 -7.30 -18.45 3.09
N MET A 220 -8.56 -18.04 3.19
CA MET A 220 -9.47 -17.92 2.04
C MET A 220 -9.31 -16.60 1.26
N VAL A 221 -8.07 -16.22 1.00
CA VAL A 221 -7.69 -15.04 0.21
C VAL A 221 -6.90 -15.49 -1.02
N PHE A 222 -7.22 -14.90 -2.18
CA PHE A 222 -6.58 -15.24 -3.46
C PHE A 222 -6.71 -16.73 -3.87
N VAL A 223 -7.71 -17.43 -3.34
CA VAL A 223 -8.08 -18.81 -3.75
C VAL A 223 -9.12 -18.79 -4.87
N GLY A 224 -9.20 -19.86 -5.66
CA GLY A 224 -10.18 -20.04 -6.73
C GLY A 224 -11.58 -20.43 -6.23
N ALA A 225 -12.61 -20.25 -7.06
CA ALA A 225 -14.00 -20.59 -6.71
C ALA A 225 -14.18 -22.08 -6.42
N ASP A 226 -13.60 -22.97 -7.25
CA ASP A 226 -13.70 -24.43 -7.05
C ASP A 226 -13.05 -24.88 -5.74
N PHE A 227 -11.96 -24.22 -5.34
CA PHE A 227 -11.31 -24.48 -4.06
C PHE A 227 -12.22 -24.09 -2.89
N VAL A 228 -12.85 -22.90 -2.95
CA VAL A 228 -13.82 -22.46 -1.94
C VAL A 228 -14.99 -23.45 -1.83
N ALA A 229 -15.56 -23.85 -2.96
CA ALA A 229 -16.66 -24.81 -2.98
C ALA A 229 -16.24 -26.15 -2.34
N SER A 230 -15.11 -26.71 -2.76
CA SER A 230 -14.56 -27.94 -2.18
C SER A 230 -14.34 -27.83 -0.66
N GLU A 231 -13.74 -26.74 -0.19
CA GLU A 231 -13.47 -26.54 1.24
C GLU A 231 -14.74 -26.48 2.08
N ILE A 232 -15.81 -25.88 1.55
CA ILE A 232 -17.07 -25.76 2.26
C ILE A 232 -17.85 -27.08 2.18
N GLU A 233 -18.08 -27.60 0.97
CA GLU A 233 -18.98 -28.73 0.73
C GLU A 233 -18.45 -30.03 1.35
N ARG A 234 -17.13 -30.25 1.35
CA ARG A 234 -16.55 -31.43 2.00
C ARG A 234 -16.77 -31.42 3.51
N THR A 235 -16.55 -30.27 4.14
CA THR A 235 -16.80 -30.09 5.58
C THR A 235 -18.29 -30.16 5.91
N ASP A 236 -19.15 -29.59 5.07
CA ASP A 236 -20.61 -29.72 5.23
C ASP A 236 -21.06 -31.16 5.18
N ALA A 237 -20.56 -31.95 4.23
CA ALA A 237 -20.87 -33.36 4.14
C ALA A 237 -20.45 -34.12 5.40
N LEU A 238 -19.31 -33.78 6.00
CA LEU A 238 -18.86 -34.36 7.29
C LEU A 238 -19.79 -33.95 8.44
N ILE A 239 -20.15 -32.67 8.56
CA ILE A 239 -21.07 -32.17 9.58
C ILE A 239 -22.45 -32.83 9.47
N ARG A 240 -22.96 -33.01 8.24
CA ARG A 240 -24.23 -33.72 7.99
C ARG A 240 -24.12 -35.20 8.33
N ARG A 241 -23.01 -35.86 7.98
CA ARG A 241 -22.76 -37.27 8.36
C ARG A 241 -22.71 -37.47 9.88
N ALA A 242 -22.21 -36.48 10.61
CA ALA A 242 -22.22 -36.49 12.08
C ALA A 242 -23.63 -36.33 12.69
N GLY A 243 -24.67 -36.14 11.88
CA GLY A 243 -26.06 -36.06 12.32
C GLY A 243 -26.57 -34.65 12.60
N TYR A 244 -25.79 -33.60 12.34
CA TYR A 244 -26.24 -32.22 12.57
C TYR A 244 -27.30 -31.80 11.54
N GLY A 245 -28.53 -31.58 12.00
CA GLY A 245 -29.69 -31.23 11.17
C GLY A 245 -29.92 -29.72 10.99
N GLY A 246 -29.28 -28.86 11.79
CA GLY A 246 -29.53 -27.41 11.77
C GLY A 246 -28.94 -26.67 10.56
N GLU A 247 -29.13 -25.35 10.52
CA GLU A 247 -28.43 -24.48 9.58
C GLU A 247 -26.93 -24.51 9.90
N ILE A 248 -26.09 -24.80 8.90
CA ILE A 248 -24.62 -24.78 9.06
C ILE A 248 -24.15 -23.37 8.72
N VAL A 249 -23.68 -22.63 9.72
CA VAL A 249 -23.04 -21.33 9.54
C VAL A 249 -21.56 -21.50 9.23
N PHE A 250 -20.92 -20.49 8.63
CA PHE A 250 -19.51 -20.56 8.23
C PHE A 250 -18.68 -19.49 8.94
N ARG A 251 -17.53 -19.88 9.50
CA ARG A 251 -16.53 -18.95 10.02
C ARG A 251 -15.25 -19.07 9.18
N PRO A 252 -14.76 -17.97 8.56
CA PRO A 252 -13.56 -18.01 7.74
C PRO A 252 -12.28 -18.25 8.58
N PRO A 253 -11.40 -19.18 8.18
CA PRO A 253 -10.09 -19.35 8.80
C PRO A 253 -9.32 -18.03 8.91
N TYR A 254 -8.78 -17.73 10.10
CA TYR A 254 -8.07 -16.49 10.41
C TYR A 254 -8.89 -15.20 10.12
N SER A 255 -10.22 -15.30 9.99
CA SER A 255 -11.10 -14.26 9.46
C SER A 255 -10.74 -13.74 8.05
N LYS A 256 -9.87 -14.43 7.30
CA LYS A 256 -9.32 -13.95 6.01
C LYS A 256 -10.26 -14.26 4.86
N LYS A 257 -10.74 -13.20 4.22
CA LYS A 257 -11.71 -13.26 3.11
C LYS A 257 -11.65 -11.99 2.28
N ILE A 258 -11.86 -12.09 0.97
CA ILE A 258 -11.97 -10.91 0.10
C ILE A 258 -13.15 -11.06 -0.86
N TYR A 259 -13.04 -11.98 -1.83
CA TYR A 259 -13.97 -12.03 -2.96
C TYR A 259 -14.66 -13.40 -3.12
N GLN A 260 -13.91 -14.44 -3.49
CA GLN A 260 -14.50 -15.73 -3.89
C GLN A 260 -15.30 -16.37 -2.75
N LEU A 261 -14.75 -16.35 -1.52
CA LEU A 261 -15.43 -16.88 -0.35
C LEU A 261 -16.73 -16.11 -0.03
N PRO A 262 -16.72 -14.78 0.23
CA PRO A 262 -17.96 -14.05 0.49
C PRO A 262 -19.00 -14.19 -0.62
N LYS A 263 -18.56 -14.20 -1.89
CA LYS A 263 -19.46 -14.41 -3.03
C LYS A 263 -20.13 -15.78 -2.98
N TYR A 264 -19.35 -16.85 -2.81
CA TYR A 264 -19.90 -18.20 -2.73
C TYR A 264 -20.89 -18.33 -1.57
N LEU A 265 -20.53 -17.84 -0.38
CA LEU A 265 -21.41 -17.88 0.79
C LEU A 265 -22.73 -17.12 0.54
N ALA A 266 -22.66 -15.93 -0.07
CA ALA A 266 -23.85 -15.15 -0.41
C ALA A 266 -24.74 -15.85 -1.45
N ASP A 267 -24.15 -16.39 -2.52
CA ASP A 267 -24.89 -17.08 -3.59
C ASP A 267 -25.60 -18.35 -3.08
N HIS A 268 -25.09 -18.98 -2.02
CA HIS A 268 -25.62 -20.21 -1.42
C HIS A 268 -26.38 -19.97 -0.11
N GLY A 269 -26.68 -18.72 0.24
CA GLY A 269 -27.44 -18.36 1.45
C GLY A 269 -26.76 -18.78 2.76
N ARG A 270 -25.42 -18.88 2.78
CA ARG A 270 -24.63 -19.28 3.95
C ARG A 270 -24.28 -18.04 4.76
N LYS A 271 -24.59 -18.04 6.06
CA LYS A 271 -24.26 -16.92 6.95
C LYS A 271 -22.79 -16.96 7.37
N THR A 272 -22.10 -15.84 7.19
CA THR A 272 -20.73 -15.64 7.68
C THR A 272 -20.78 -15.17 9.14
N ILE A 273 -20.08 -15.88 10.02
CA ILE A 273 -20.01 -15.57 11.46
C ILE A 273 -18.57 -15.28 11.85
N THR A 274 -18.36 -14.19 12.60
CA THR A 274 -17.10 -13.88 13.28
C THR A 274 -17.37 -13.68 14.77
N TRP A 275 -16.80 -12.68 15.42
CA TRP A 275 -16.88 -12.46 16.86
C TRP A 275 -16.55 -11.01 17.22
N ASP A 276 -17.03 -10.56 18.37
CA ASP A 276 -16.68 -9.28 18.98
C ASP A 276 -15.80 -9.44 20.24
N VAL A 277 -15.78 -10.63 20.86
CA VAL A 277 -14.99 -10.95 22.05
C VAL A 277 -14.06 -12.12 21.78
N GLU A 278 -12.75 -11.95 21.96
CA GLU A 278 -11.71 -12.97 21.74
C GLU A 278 -10.54 -12.71 22.70
N PRO A 279 -10.60 -13.30 23.91
CA PRO A 279 -9.65 -13.02 24.99
C PRO A 279 -8.35 -13.84 24.94
N ASP A 280 -8.23 -14.81 24.02
CA ASP A 280 -7.20 -15.86 23.99
C ASP A 280 -6.24 -15.78 22.79
N SER A 281 -6.37 -14.75 21.95
CA SER A 281 -5.69 -14.69 20.64
C SER A 281 -4.41 -13.84 20.59
N ASP A 282 -4.11 -13.07 21.64
CA ASP A 282 -2.86 -12.29 21.68
C ASP A 282 -1.71 -13.18 22.18
N SER A 283 -1.06 -13.87 21.26
CA SER A 283 0.07 -14.78 21.53
C SER A 283 1.30 -14.10 22.18
N GLY A 284 1.32 -12.76 22.24
CA GLY A 284 2.37 -11.99 22.93
C GLY A 284 2.00 -11.57 24.35
N ASP A 285 0.74 -11.73 24.74
CA ASP A 285 0.22 -11.33 26.04
C ASP A 285 0.09 -12.56 26.96
N PRO A 286 0.83 -12.65 28.07
CA PRO A 286 0.67 -13.71 29.07
C PRO A 286 -0.75 -13.81 29.65
N ALA A 287 -1.57 -12.75 29.51
CA ALA A 287 -2.98 -12.78 29.87
C ALA A 287 -3.80 -13.76 29.00
N SER A 288 -3.42 -13.96 27.74
CA SER A 288 -4.06 -14.88 26.80
C SER A 288 -3.87 -16.36 27.18
N ASP A 289 -2.87 -16.66 28.02
CA ASP A 289 -2.59 -18.01 28.54
C ASP A 289 -2.98 -18.16 30.03
N ASN A 290 -3.71 -17.19 30.59
CA ASN A 290 -4.13 -17.19 31.99
C ASN A 290 -5.64 -17.33 32.13
N PRO A 291 -6.15 -18.43 32.71
CA PRO A 291 -7.59 -18.68 32.82
C PRO A 291 -8.38 -17.56 33.51
N ASN A 292 -7.77 -16.87 34.48
CA ASN A 292 -8.42 -15.78 35.19
C ASN A 292 -8.49 -14.51 34.36
N ALA A 293 -7.44 -14.22 33.60
CA ALA A 293 -7.38 -13.04 32.75
C ALA A 293 -8.30 -13.22 31.52
N ILE A 294 -8.32 -14.41 30.92
CA ILE A 294 -9.29 -14.80 29.88
C ILE A 294 -10.72 -14.57 30.37
N ALA A 295 -11.05 -15.09 31.56
CA ALA A 295 -12.37 -14.93 32.14
C ALA A 295 -12.71 -13.46 32.44
N SER A 296 -11.80 -12.71 33.07
CA SER A 296 -12.03 -11.29 33.39
C SER A 296 -12.26 -10.47 32.13
N THR A 297 -11.39 -10.63 31.13
CA THR A 297 -11.48 -9.94 29.84
C THR A 297 -12.80 -10.23 29.14
N THR A 298 -13.21 -11.50 29.14
CA THR A 298 -14.52 -11.91 28.59
C THR A 298 -15.66 -11.19 29.32
N LEU A 299 -15.66 -11.22 30.66
CA LEU A 299 -16.71 -10.61 31.47
C LEU A 299 -16.80 -9.10 31.26
N ASP A 300 -15.67 -8.43 31.00
CA ASP A 300 -15.60 -6.98 30.82
C ASP A 300 -16.00 -6.53 29.41
N GLN A 301 -15.73 -7.35 28.40
CA GLN A 301 -16.03 -7.01 27.00
C GLN A 301 -17.43 -7.42 26.54
N VAL A 302 -18.00 -8.49 27.11
CA VAL A 302 -19.31 -9.03 26.69
C VAL A 302 -20.43 -8.00 26.86
N ARG A 303 -21.26 -7.92 25.82
CA ARG A 303 -22.48 -7.11 25.74
C ARG A 303 -23.65 -7.99 25.29
N PRO A 304 -24.90 -7.51 25.43
CA PRO A 304 -26.05 -8.14 24.78
C PRO A 304 -25.76 -8.48 23.31
N GLY A 305 -25.97 -9.74 22.97
CA GLY A 305 -25.78 -10.28 21.63
C GLY A 305 -24.35 -10.63 21.23
N SER A 306 -23.37 -10.58 22.16
CA SER A 306 -21.97 -10.93 21.87
C SER A 306 -21.78 -12.37 21.41
N ILE A 307 -20.76 -12.57 20.58
CA ILE A 307 -20.25 -13.85 20.12
C ILE A 307 -18.83 -13.97 20.63
N ILE A 308 -18.60 -14.90 21.56
CA ILE A 308 -17.30 -15.15 22.20
C ILE A 308 -16.57 -16.23 21.40
N LEU A 309 -15.33 -15.96 21.00
CA LEU A 309 -14.42 -16.94 20.41
C LEU A 309 -13.39 -17.42 21.45
N LEU A 310 -13.16 -18.73 21.50
CA LEU A 310 -12.07 -19.39 22.22
C LEU A 310 -11.52 -20.56 21.38
N HIS A 311 -10.30 -21.03 21.66
CA HIS A 311 -9.63 -22.09 20.88
C HIS A 311 -9.16 -23.28 21.76
N PRO A 312 -10.03 -23.89 22.59
CA PRO A 312 -9.61 -24.93 23.56
C PRO A 312 -9.10 -26.23 22.91
N TRP A 313 -9.30 -26.39 21.60
CA TRP A 313 -8.82 -27.54 20.82
C TRP A 313 -7.32 -27.49 20.57
N ASN A 314 -6.72 -26.29 20.59
CA ASN A 314 -5.30 -26.07 20.33
C ASN A 314 -4.46 -26.56 21.50
N ALA A 315 -3.31 -27.19 21.22
CA ALA A 315 -2.49 -27.88 22.22
C ALA A 315 -2.12 -26.96 23.40
N ASP A 316 -1.78 -25.71 23.13
CA ASP A 316 -1.31 -24.74 24.13
C ASP A 316 -2.46 -23.97 24.83
N HIS A 317 -3.71 -24.22 24.45
CA HIS A 317 -4.89 -23.49 24.94
C HIS A 317 -5.64 -24.22 26.08
N ASP A 318 -4.91 -24.86 26.99
CA ASP A 318 -5.53 -25.45 28.21
C ASP A 318 -6.17 -24.37 29.10
N ALA A 319 -5.68 -23.14 29.00
CA ALA A 319 -6.19 -22.00 29.75
C ALA A 319 -7.65 -21.67 29.42
N ASP A 320 -8.04 -21.80 28.14
CA ASP A 320 -9.41 -21.56 27.67
C ASP A 320 -10.40 -22.48 28.36
N LEU A 321 -10.08 -23.78 28.37
CA LEU A 321 -10.92 -24.80 29.00
C LEU A 321 -11.04 -24.56 30.52
N ALA A 322 -9.95 -24.15 31.17
CA ALA A 322 -9.93 -23.80 32.59
C ALA A 322 -10.68 -22.48 32.90
N ALA A 323 -10.83 -21.58 31.93
CA ALA A 323 -11.57 -20.33 32.09
C ALA A 323 -13.09 -20.52 32.01
N LEU A 324 -13.57 -21.56 31.32
CA LEU A 324 -15.01 -21.76 31.05
C LEU A 324 -15.91 -21.67 32.30
N PRO A 325 -15.61 -22.31 33.44
CA PRO A 325 -16.47 -22.20 34.61
C PRO A 325 -16.64 -20.76 35.09
N ARG A 326 -15.55 -19.98 35.10
CA ARG A 326 -15.57 -18.58 35.54
C ARG A 326 -16.33 -17.68 34.57
N ILE A 327 -16.17 -17.92 33.27
CA ILE A 327 -16.92 -17.21 32.22
C ILE A 327 -18.41 -17.48 32.38
N VAL A 328 -18.79 -18.76 32.45
CA VAL A 328 -20.20 -19.17 32.53
C VAL A 328 -20.87 -18.66 33.80
N ASP A 329 -20.25 -18.86 34.97
CA ASP A 329 -20.80 -18.42 36.24
C ASP A 329 -20.88 -16.89 36.33
N GLY A 330 -19.84 -16.19 35.86
CA GLY A 330 -19.80 -14.73 35.86
C GLY A 330 -20.86 -14.11 34.93
N LEU A 331 -21.04 -14.66 33.72
CA LEU A 331 -22.05 -14.17 32.80
C LEU A 331 -23.47 -14.50 33.28
N ARG A 332 -23.70 -15.68 33.84
CA ARG A 332 -24.98 -16.01 34.51
C ARG A 332 -25.28 -15.06 35.66
N ALA A 333 -24.30 -14.75 36.50
CA ALA A 333 -24.46 -13.78 37.59
C ALA A 333 -24.78 -12.36 37.09
N LYS A 334 -24.29 -11.99 35.90
CA LYS A 334 -24.65 -10.74 35.20
C LYS A 334 -26.02 -10.81 34.50
N GLY A 335 -26.70 -11.95 34.53
CA GLY A 335 -28.04 -12.18 33.98
C GLY A 335 -28.05 -12.64 32.51
N TYR A 336 -26.92 -13.12 31.97
CA TYR A 336 -26.86 -13.62 30.60
C TYR A 336 -27.36 -15.07 30.49
N ARG A 337 -28.02 -15.36 29.37
CA ARG A 337 -28.33 -16.72 28.90
C ARG A 337 -27.38 -17.09 27.77
N PHE A 338 -26.88 -18.32 27.79
CA PHE A 338 -26.09 -18.88 26.70
C PHE A 338 -27.02 -19.50 25.65
N VAL A 339 -26.74 -19.21 24.39
CA VAL A 339 -27.49 -19.69 23.23
C VAL A 339 -26.53 -20.15 22.14
N THR A 340 -27.00 -20.96 21.19
CA THR A 340 -26.21 -21.25 19.99
C THR A 340 -26.17 -20.02 19.07
N VAL A 341 -25.26 -19.99 18.10
CA VAL A 341 -25.22 -18.91 17.10
C VAL A 341 -26.53 -18.84 16.30
N ASN A 342 -27.11 -19.98 15.92
CA ASN A 342 -28.38 -19.99 15.18
C ASN A 342 -29.54 -19.44 16.01
N ASP A 343 -29.63 -19.79 17.28
CA ASP A 343 -30.63 -19.22 18.20
C ASP A 343 -30.43 -17.71 18.35
N LEU A 344 -29.17 -17.27 18.48
CA LEU A 344 -28.83 -15.86 18.59
C LEU A 344 -29.29 -15.05 17.36
N LEU A 345 -29.17 -15.65 16.17
CA LEU A 345 -29.55 -15.03 14.88
C LEU A 345 -31.06 -15.06 14.59
N THR A 346 -31.83 -15.90 15.28
CA THR A 346 -33.26 -16.09 15.01
C THR A 346 -34.17 -15.41 16.02
N THR A 347 -33.64 -15.05 17.19
CA THR A 347 -34.47 -14.58 18.31
C THR A 347 -34.70 -13.06 18.29
N HIS A 348 -34.08 -12.29 17.37
CA HIS A 348 -34.07 -10.82 17.40
C HIS A 348 -34.15 -10.15 16.03
#